data_AF-A0A2P2HXM8-F1
#
_entry.id   AF-A0A2P2HXM8-F1
#
_cell.length_a   1.000
_cell.length_b   1.000
_cell.length_c   1.000
_cell.angle_alpha   90.00
_cell.angle_beta   90.00
_cell.angle_gamma   90.00
#
_symmetry.space_group_name_H-M   'P 1'
#
loop_
_entity.id
_entity.type
_entity.pdbx_description
1 polymer ?
#
loop_
_entity_poly.entity_id
_entity_poly.type
_entity_poly.pdbx_seq_one_letter_code
_entity_poly.pdbx_strand_id
1 'polypeptide(L)'
;MKSAEQLKQSALQSAAYDTALQICLRVVSFVLNSIVVRSIGAATFAVCSVRLLLLYSTTLLLTREAFRRAALAAKQHQINEKLVNLVWFGSVSLLPVAGLLSHVWCRVMAPPPPEVLPNTAHYSYSVVLMLLSCAVELFAELPFVLAELQLWSKTRVVIEGLMQLVRSTLIALVVMVAPSYAVIGYCCCHLIGSCVFTASYYIVFYRALRSKTDASKQLPVSNMRQLFPSFSGRSYLPPIDHELGVVARGFYVQCWLKELLTEGEWFLMNLLPLVTLTQQGTYQVVSNLGALGARLVFRSIETAAYKFFAQTLVRGEPLSSQHQGRVREAAEFLWGLLRGLSLLSLTILTFGWSYSHTLLQLYGGSELSAAGTGLLRAQCLLMVLLALNGVTEAYTFAVMSHHQLHRHSSLLVVCSVCYL
;
A
#
# COMPACT_ATOMS: atom_id res chain seq x y z
N MET A 1 35.82 -3.86 -17.86
CA MET A 1 35.11 -3.95 -16.57
C MET A 1 34.95 -2.55 -16.01
N LYS A 2 33.74 -2.07 -15.71
CA LYS A 2 33.55 -0.76 -15.06
C LYS A 2 34.21 -0.81 -13.66
N SER A 3 34.93 0.24 -13.26
CA SER A 3 35.58 0.27 -11.94
C SER A 3 34.54 0.23 -10.81
N ALA A 4 34.92 -0.27 -9.63
CA ALA A 4 34.04 -0.31 -8.46
C ALA A 4 33.46 1.07 -8.10
N GLU A 5 34.21 2.15 -8.36
CA GLU A 5 33.71 3.53 -8.20
C GLU A 5 32.65 3.91 -9.23
N GLN A 6 32.82 3.53 -10.50
CA GLN A 6 31.81 3.79 -11.54
C GLN A 6 30.51 3.03 -11.28
N LEU A 7 30.60 1.82 -10.73
CA LEU A 7 29.45 1.02 -10.28
C LEU A 7 28.76 1.68 -9.08
N LYS A 8 29.52 2.14 -8.08
CA LYS A 8 28.99 2.86 -6.91
C LYS A 8 28.31 4.18 -7.31
N GLN A 9 28.91 4.94 -8.22
CA GLN A 9 28.38 6.21 -8.71
C GLN A 9 27.12 6.00 -9.55
N SER A 10 27.07 4.95 -10.39
CA SER A 10 25.87 4.59 -11.16
C SER A 10 24.73 4.10 -10.25
N ALA A 11 25.05 3.35 -9.18
CA ALA A 11 24.08 2.89 -8.20
C ALA A 11 23.52 4.06 -7.36
N LEU A 12 24.38 4.99 -6.96
CA LEU A 12 23.98 6.24 -6.27
C LEU A 12 23.11 7.12 -7.16
N GLN A 13 23.46 7.26 -8.44
CA GLN A 13 22.64 8.00 -9.40
C GLN A 13 21.27 7.33 -9.59
N SER A 14 21.22 6.01 -9.78
CA SER A 14 19.93 5.29 -9.89
C SER A 14 19.08 5.45 -8.63
N ALA A 15 19.67 5.31 -7.45
CA ALA A 15 18.96 5.50 -6.19
C ALA A 15 18.47 6.95 -6.00
N ALA A 16 19.25 7.93 -6.44
CA ALA A 16 18.86 9.34 -6.43
C ALA A 16 17.71 9.62 -7.40
N TYR A 17 17.75 9.06 -8.61
CA TYR A 17 16.65 9.16 -9.59
C TYR A 17 15.37 8.50 -9.08
N ASP A 18 15.46 7.31 -8.49
CA ASP A 18 14.31 6.61 -7.91
C ASP A 18 13.70 7.40 -6.75
N THR A 19 14.55 7.96 -5.88
CA THR A 19 14.11 8.80 -4.76
C THR A 19 13.45 10.08 -5.26
N ALA A 20 14.06 10.77 -6.23
CA ALA A 20 13.52 11.98 -6.84
C ALA A 20 12.19 11.72 -7.55
N LEU A 21 12.08 10.59 -8.28
CA LEU A 21 10.84 10.17 -8.93
C LEU A 21 9.74 9.90 -7.91
N GLN A 22 10.05 9.19 -6.82
CA GLN A 22 9.09 8.93 -5.74
C GLN A 22 8.61 10.23 -5.09
N ILE A 23 9.52 11.19 -4.82
CA ILE A 23 9.16 12.50 -4.29
C ILE A 23 8.22 13.22 -5.27
N CYS A 24 8.58 13.28 -6.56
CA CYS A 24 7.78 13.96 -7.58
C CYS A 24 6.36 13.36 -7.68
N LEU A 25 6.24 12.04 -7.75
CA LEU A 25 4.94 11.36 -7.80
C LEU A 25 4.08 11.61 -6.55
N ARG A 26 4.72 11.70 -5.37
CA ARG A 26 4.04 12.05 -4.12
C ARG A 26 3.56 13.49 -4.11
N VAL A 27 4.35 14.43 -4.63
CA VAL A 27 3.95 15.83 -4.78
C VAL A 27 2.78 15.97 -5.75
N VAL A 28 2.83 15.30 -6.91
CA VAL A 28 1.71 15.31 -7.87
C VAL A 28 0.45 14.75 -7.23
N SER A 29 0.55 13.61 -6.53
CA SER A 29 -0.59 13.01 -5.83
C SER A 29 -1.12 13.91 -4.71
N PHE A 30 -0.25 14.61 -4.00
CA PHE A 30 -0.63 15.59 -2.97
C PHE A 30 -1.43 16.76 -3.56
N VAL A 31 -0.97 17.34 -4.66
CA VAL A 31 -1.67 18.44 -5.34
C VAL A 31 -3.02 17.97 -5.87
N LEU A 32 -3.09 16.80 -6.51
CA LEU A 32 -4.35 16.24 -7.00
C LEU A 32 -5.34 15.97 -5.86
N ASN A 33 -4.87 15.43 -4.73
CA ASN A 33 -5.73 15.21 -3.57
C ASN A 33 -6.22 16.53 -2.94
N SER A 34 -5.40 17.59 -2.94
CA SER A 34 -5.82 18.92 -2.50
C SER A 34 -6.97 19.45 -3.36
N ILE A 35 -6.86 19.33 -4.68
CA ILE A 35 -7.92 19.73 -5.62
C ILE A 35 -9.20 18.96 -5.32
N VAL A 36 -9.10 17.64 -5.16
CA VAL A 36 -10.27 16.79 -4.86
C VAL A 36 -10.94 17.23 -3.55
N VAL A 37 -10.19 17.35 -2.46
CA VAL A 37 -10.73 17.74 -1.14
C VAL A 37 -11.42 19.10 -1.20
N ARG A 38 -10.81 20.08 -1.89
CA ARG A 38 -11.35 21.43 -2.00
C ARG A 38 -12.64 21.50 -2.81
N SER A 39 -12.83 20.61 -3.77
CA SER A 39 -14.00 20.60 -4.64
C SER A 39 -15.20 19.82 -4.10
N ILE A 40 -15.00 18.76 -3.31
CA ILE A 40 -16.11 17.89 -2.83
C ILE A 40 -16.37 17.96 -1.32
N GLY A 41 -15.51 18.65 -0.57
CA GLY A 41 -15.58 18.73 0.88
C GLY A 41 -15.12 17.46 1.60
N ALA A 42 -14.93 17.55 2.92
CA ALA A 42 -14.36 16.46 3.72
C ALA A 42 -15.28 15.22 3.80
N ALA A 43 -16.60 15.40 3.87
CA ALA A 43 -17.55 14.30 4.01
C ALA A 43 -17.62 13.41 2.75
N THR A 44 -17.74 14.00 1.57
CA THR A 44 -17.73 13.27 0.29
C THR A 44 -16.37 12.60 0.04
N PHE A 45 -15.29 13.28 0.43
CA PHE A 45 -13.94 12.70 0.37
C PHE A 45 -13.81 11.47 1.27
N ALA A 46 -14.41 11.46 2.47
CA ALA A 46 -14.42 10.29 3.34
C ALA A 46 -15.15 9.10 2.70
N VAL A 47 -16.30 9.33 2.05
CA VAL A 47 -17.02 8.25 1.35
C VAL A 47 -16.13 7.63 0.26
N CYS A 48 -15.41 8.44 -0.51
CA CYS A 48 -14.55 7.97 -1.59
C CYS A 48 -13.26 7.30 -1.09
N SER A 49 -12.47 8.05 -0.34
CA SER A 49 -11.07 7.73 0.00
C SER A 49 -10.91 6.94 1.30
N VAL A 50 -11.95 6.87 2.13
CA VAL A 50 -11.97 6.02 3.33
C VAL A 50 -12.86 4.80 3.07
N ARG A 51 -14.17 5.00 2.88
CA ARG A 51 -15.13 3.88 2.82
C ARG A 51 -14.99 3.01 1.58
N LEU A 52 -15.02 3.60 0.40
CA LEU A 52 -14.98 2.85 -0.86
C LEU A 52 -13.56 2.35 -1.16
N LEU A 53 -12.53 3.10 -0.76
CA LEU A 53 -11.15 2.64 -0.85
C LEU A 53 -10.88 1.44 0.09
N LEU A 54 -11.42 1.47 1.32
CA LEU A 54 -11.35 0.32 2.24
C LEU A 54 -12.00 -0.91 1.60
N LEU A 55 -13.21 -0.79 1.02
CA LEU A 55 -13.84 -1.88 0.29
C LEU A 55 -12.92 -2.46 -0.79
N TYR A 56 -12.30 -1.58 -1.59
CA TYR A 56 -11.40 -1.97 -2.66
C TYR A 56 -10.15 -2.70 -2.13
N SER A 57 -9.45 -2.15 -1.14
CA SER A 57 -8.24 -2.73 -0.56
C SER A 57 -8.52 -4.06 0.13
N THR A 58 -9.59 -4.14 0.95
CA THR A 58 -10.00 -5.37 1.63
C THR A 58 -10.35 -6.46 0.63
N THR A 59 -11.12 -6.13 -0.42
CA THR A 59 -11.53 -7.11 -1.44
C THR A 59 -10.31 -7.70 -2.14
N LEU A 60 -9.38 -6.87 -2.60
CA LEU A 60 -8.17 -7.36 -3.27
C LEU A 60 -7.24 -8.11 -2.31
N LEU A 61 -7.09 -7.67 -1.07
CA LEU A 61 -6.24 -8.37 -0.10
C LEU A 61 -6.75 -9.79 0.13
N LEU A 62 -8.04 -9.96 0.41
CA LEU A 62 -8.63 -11.25 0.72
C LEU A 62 -8.64 -12.20 -0.49
N THR A 63 -8.86 -11.69 -1.70
CA THR A 63 -9.01 -12.53 -2.91
C THR A 63 -7.69 -12.89 -3.57
N ARG A 64 -6.63 -12.12 -3.34
CA ARG A 64 -5.40 -12.15 -4.15
C ARG A 64 -4.14 -12.49 -3.38
N GLU A 65 -3.93 -11.84 -2.23
CA GLU A 65 -2.61 -11.79 -1.58
C GLU A 65 -2.13 -13.19 -1.15
N ALA A 66 -3.03 -14.01 -0.60
CA ALA A 66 -2.70 -15.35 -0.16
C ALA A 66 -2.25 -16.27 -1.32
N PHE A 67 -3.00 -16.23 -2.42
CA PHE A 67 -2.73 -17.03 -3.62
C PHE A 67 -1.49 -16.54 -4.36
N ARG A 68 -1.31 -15.22 -4.45
CA ARG A 68 -0.11 -14.59 -5.00
C ARG A 68 1.14 -15.05 -4.26
N ARG A 69 1.14 -14.98 -2.92
CA ARG A 69 2.29 -15.39 -2.10
C ARG A 69 2.62 -16.86 -2.25
N ALA A 70 1.59 -17.71 -2.25
CA ALA A 70 1.78 -19.13 -2.51
C ALA A 70 2.37 -19.38 -3.91
N ALA A 71 1.87 -18.66 -4.93
CA ALA A 71 2.36 -18.79 -6.28
C ALA A 71 3.80 -18.30 -6.47
N LEU A 72 4.20 -17.23 -5.78
CA LEU A 72 5.58 -16.74 -5.77
C LEU A 72 6.55 -17.67 -5.02
N ALA A 73 6.05 -18.51 -4.12
CA ALA A 73 6.84 -19.54 -3.44
C ALA A 73 7.02 -20.81 -4.30
N ALA A 74 6.38 -20.90 -5.46
CA ALA A 74 6.48 -22.05 -6.34
C ALA A 74 7.90 -22.19 -6.91
N LYS A 75 8.41 -23.42 -6.94
CA LYS A 75 9.69 -23.77 -7.59
C LYS A 75 9.51 -23.83 -9.11
N GLN A 76 10.61 -23.75 -9.86
CA GLN A 76 10.57 -23.75 -11.34
C GLN A 76 9.78 -24.93 -11.95
N HIS A 77 9.86 -26.12 -11.34
CA HIS A 77 9.12 -27.30 -11.81
C HIS A 77 7.61 -27.29 -11.47
N GLN A 78 7.19 -26.42 -10.54
CA GLN A 78 5.79 -26.24 -10.15
C GLN A 78 5.08 -25.19 -11.01
N ILE A 79 5.78 -24.52 -11.93
CA ILE A 79 5.18 -23.56 -12.85
C ILE A 79 4.48 -24.31 -13.99
N ASN A 80 3.26 -24.78 -13.72
CA ASN A 80 2.45 -25.60 -14.61
C ASN A 80 0.97 -25.16 -14.59
N GLU A 81 0.10 -25.90 -15.27
CA GLU A 81 -1.34 -25.63 -15.32
C GLU A 81 -2.01 -25.62 -13.92
N LYS A 82 -1.47 -26.37 -12.95
CA LYS A 82 -2.03 -26.42 -11.58
C LYS A 82 -1.77 -25.13 -10.80
N LEU A 83 -0.62 -24.47 -11.03
CA LEU A 83 -0.33 -23.14 -10.49
C LEU A 83 -1.28 -22.09 -11.06
N VAL A 84 -1.53 -22.16 -12.37
CA VAL A 84 -2.49 -21.28 -13.07
C VAL A 84 -3.87 -21.43 -12.43
N ASN A 85 -4.32 -22.67 -12.22
CA ASN A 85 -5.59 -22.98 -11.58
C ASN A 85 -5.66 -22.48 -10.12
N LEU A 86 -4.56 -22.53 -9.36
CA LEU A 86 -4.49 -21.97 -8.00
C LEU A 86 -4.71 -20.46 -7.98
N VAL A 87 -4.06 -19.72 -8.88
CA VAL A 87 -4.22 -18.25 -8.97
C VAL A 87 -5.64 -17.89 -9.37
N TRP A 88 -6.21 -18.61 -10.36
CA TRP A 88 -7.60 -18.43 -10.77
C TRP A 88 -8.62 -18.78 -9.69
N PHE A 89 -8.31 -19.74 -8.81
CA PHE A 89 -9.14 -20.02 -7.65
C PHE A 89 -9.25 -18.79 -6.72
N GLY A 90 -8.18 -18.01 -6.57
CA GLY A 90 -8.24 -16.71 -5.90
C GLY A 90 -9.22 -15.75 -6.57
N SER A 91 -9.20 -15.66 -7.90
CA SER A 91 -10.17 -14.83 -8.64
C SER A 91 -11.62 -15.30 -8.46
N VAL A 92 -11.87 -16.62 -8.36
CA VAL A 92 -13.22 -17.17 -8.09
C VAL A 92 -13.67 -16.86 -6.66
N SER A 93 -12.74 -16.82 -5.70
CA SER A 93 -13.04 -16.42 -4.30
C SER A 93 -13.59 -15.01 -4.18
N LEU A 94 -13.48 -14.18 -5.23
CA LEU A 94 -14.14 -12.87 -5.28
C LEU A 94 -15.65 -12.96 -5.11
N LEU A 95 -16.33 -13.96 -5.65
CA LEU A 95 -17.80 -14.03 -5.59
C LEU A 95 -18.33 -14.06 -4.13
N PRO A 96 -17.89 -14.98 -3.26
CA PRO A 96 -18.33 -14.96 -1.86
C PRO A 96 -17.82 -13.73 -1.09
N VAL A 97 -16.59 -13.28 -1.35
CA VAL A 97 -16.02 -12.10 -0.67
C VAL A 97 -16.78 -10.83 -1.05
N ALA A 98 -17.04 -10.60 -2.33
CA ALA A 98 -17.78 -9.46 -2.84
C ALA A 98 -19.24 -9.48 -2.36
N GLY A 99 -19.87 -10.66 -2.29
CA GLY A 99 -21.22 -10.81 -1.73
C GLY A 99 -21.28 -10.40 -0.25
N LEU A 100 -20.33 -10.90 0.55
CA LEU A 100 -20.22 -10.56 1.97
C LEU A 100 -19.93 -9.07 2.18
N LEU A 101 -18.93 -8.52 1.50
CA LEU A 101 -18.52 -7.13 1.67
C LEU A 101 -19.59 -6.16 1.13
N SER A 102 -20.25 -6.48 0.01
CA SER A 102 -21.39 -5.70 -0.49
C SER A 102 -22.53 -5.65 0.54
N HIS A 103 -22.82 -6.78 1.18
CA HIS A 103 -23.81 -6.83 2.26
C HIS A 103 -23.41 -5.96 3.44
N VAL A 104 -22.18 -6.08 3.92
CA VAL A 104 -21.66 -5.26 5.04
C VAL A 104 -21.71 -3.77 4.71
N TRP A 105 -21.23 -3.35 3.53
CA TRP A 105 -21.18 -1.95 3.14
C TRP A 105 -22.55 -1.33 2.88
N CYS A 106 -23.52 -2.10 2.38
CA CYS A 106 -24.86 -1.59 2.08
C CYS A 106 -25.87 -1.71 3.23
N ARG A 107 -25.69 -2.67 4.15
CA ARG A 107 -26.69 -3.00 5.18
C ARG A 107 -26.20 -2.83 6.61
N VAL A 108 -24.92 -3.05 6.89
CA VAL A 108 -24.37 -3.00 8.24
C VAL A 108 -23.78 -1.62 8.54
N MET A 109 -23.07 -1.03 7.59
CA MET A 109 -22.52 0.32 7.75
C MET A 109 -23.62 1.38 7.70
N ALA A 110 -23.47 2.42 8.53
CA ALA A 110 -24.41 3.54 8.54
C ALA A 110 -24.45 4.23 7.16
N PRO A 111 -25.65 4.38 6.55
CA PRO A 111 -25.77 4.99 5.24
C PRO A 111 -25.24 6.43 5.25
N PRO A 112 -24.62 6.91 4.16
CA PRO A 112 -24.22 8.31 4.06
C PRO A 112 -25.43 9.23 4.26
N PRO A 113 -25.29 10.36 4.98
CA PRO A 113 -26.35 11.34 5.13
C PRO A 113 -26.84 11.85 3.77
N PRO A 114 -28.14 12.18 3.63
CA PRO A 114 -28.70 12.69 2.37
C PRO A 114 -28.05 14.00 1.91
N GLU A 115 -27.44 14.75 2.82
CA GLU A 115 -26.64 15.95 2.50
C GLU A 115 -25.38 15.63 1.67
N VAL A 116 -24.80 14.45 1.87
CA VAL A 116 -23.59 13.99 1.14
C VAL A 116 -23.96 13.25 -0.13
N LEU A 117 -25.04 12.46 -0.08
CA LEU A 117 -25.54 11.73 -1.24
C LEU A 117 -27.07 11.77 -1.26
N PRO A 118 -27.70 12.64 -2.08
CA PRO A 118 -29.14 12.84 -2.09
C PRO A 118 -29.94 11.59 -2.45
N ASN A 119 -29.36 10.71 -3.27
CA ASN A 119 -29.99 9.48 -3.71
C ASN A 119 -29.19 8.27 -3.21
N THR A 120 -29.77 7.57 -2.25
CA THR A 120 -29.19 6.38 -1.61
C THR A 120 -28.92 5.25 -2.60
N ALA A 121 -29.63 5.19 -3.74
CA ALA A 121 -29.37 4.21 -4.79
C ALA A 121 -27.99 4.39 -5.43
N HIS A 122 -27.48 5.63 -5.52
CA HIS A 122 -26.14 5.89 -6.07
C HIS A 122 -25.02 5.26 -5.24
N TYR A 123 -25.24 5.09 -3.94
CA TYR A 123 -24.25 4.44 -3.07
C TYR A 123 -24.14 2.95 -3.41
N SER A 124 -25.26 2.24 -3.55
CA SER A 124 -25.28 0.82 -3.93
C SER A 124 -24.61 0.60 -5.30
N TYR A 125 -24.87 1.47 -6.28
CA TYR A 125 -24.18 1.40 -7.57
C TYR A 125 -22.68 1.63 -7.43
N SER A 126 -22.25 2.55 -6.56
CA SER A 126 -20.84 2.83 -6.30
C SER A 126 -20.12 1.63 -5.69
N VAL A 127 -20.77 0.92 -4.75
CA VAL A 127 -20.25 -0.33 -4.17
C VAL A 127 -20.06 -1.41 -5.24
N VAL A 128 -21.07 -1.63 -6.10
CA VAL A 128 -20.99 -2.61 -7.19
C VAL A 128 -19.91 -2.24 -8.20
N LEU A 129 -19.81 -0.97 -8.61
CA LEU A 129 -18.76 -0.49 -9.51
C LEU A 129 -17.37 -0.69 -8.92
N MET A 130 -17.20 -0.47 -7.62
CA MET A 130 -15.93 -0.70 -6.95
C MET A 130 -15.55 -2.19 -6.95
N LEU A 131 -16.50 -3.07 -6.63
CA LEU A 131 -16.27 -4.52 -6.69
C LEU A 131 -16.00 -5.02 -8.11
N LEU A 132 -16.65 -4.42 -9.12
CA LEU A 132 -16.36 -4.69 -10.52
C LEU A 132 -14.93 -4.25 -10.90
N SER A 133 -14.45 -3.13 -10.35
CA SER A 133 -13.06 -2.70 -10.56
C SER A 133 -12.04 -3.70 -9.99
N CYS A 134 -12.35 -4.33 -8.85
CA CYS A 134 -11.56 -5.42 -8.29
C CYS A 134 -11.61 -6.67 -9.18
N ALA A 135 -12.79 -7.01 -9.70
CA ALA A 135 -12.96 -8.14 -10.62
C ALA A 135 -12.07 -7.99 -11.86
N VAL A 136 -12.09 -6.81 -12.49
CA VAL A 136 -11.26 -6.50 -13.67
C VAL A 136 -9.76 -6.61 -13.36
N GLU A 137 -9.33 -6.15 -12.18
CA GLU A 137 -7.92 -6.22 -11.78
C GLU A 137 -7.45 -7.67 -11.53
N LEU A 138 -8.32 -8.53 -10.99
CA LEU A 138 -8.02 -9.95 -10.77
C LEU A 138 -7.78 -10.73 -12.07
N PHE A 139 -8.30 -10.28 -13.22
CA PHE A 139 -7.95 -10.85 -14.52
C PHE A 139 -6.48 -10.64 -14.90
N ALA A 140 -5.81 -9.63 -14.32
CA ALA A 140 -4.40 -9.37 -14.52
C ALA A 140 -3.50 -10.12 -13.54
N GLU A 141 -4.07 -10.89 -12.61
CA GLU A 141 -3.30 -11.44 -11.51
C GLU A 141 -2.29 -12.49 -11.95
N LEU A 142 -2.69 -13.39 -12.85
CA LEU A 142 -1.77 -14.38 -13.37
C LEU A 142 -0.60 -13.77 -14.16
N PRO A 143 -0.81 -12.88 -15.16
CA PRO A 143 0.32 -12.26 -15.83
C PRO A 143 1.19 -11.44 -14.86
N PHE A 144 0.60 -10.80 -13.84
CA PHE A 144 1.37 -10.16 -12.78
C PHE A 144 2.31 -11.13 -12.06
N VAL A 145 1.79 -12.27 -11.57
CA VAL A 145 2.59 -13.28 -10.85
C VAL A 145 3.70 -13.83 -11.74
N LEU A 146 3.40 -14.13 -13.01
CA LEU A 146 4.40 -14.63 -13.96
C LEU A 146 5.49 -13.59 -14.25
N ALA A 147 5.15 -12.30 -14.35
CA ALA A 147 6.13 -11.24 -14.53
C ALA A 147 7.06 -11.10 -13.31
N GLU A 148 6.51 -11.27 -12.11
CA GLU A 148 7.29 -11.18 -10.86
C GLU A 148 8.22 -12.40 -10.68
N LEU A 149 7.77 -13.61 -11.05
CA LEU A 149 8.63 -14.80 -11.10
C LEU A 149 9.83 -14.63 -12.06
N GLN A 150 9.67 -13.81 -13.10
CA GLN A 150 10.73 -13.46 -14.05
C GLN A 150 11.52 -12.19 -13.66
N LEU A 151 11.28 -11.64 -12.47
CA LEU A 151 11.95 -10.45 -11.92
C LEU A 151 11.78 -9.19 -12.78
N TRP A 152 10.63 -9.01 -13.45
CA TRP A 152 10.33 -7.83 -14.27
C TRP A 152 9.89 -6.62 -13.44
N SER A 153 10.69 -6.24 -12.45
CA SER A 153 10.38 -5.16 -11.49
C SER A 153 10.12 -3.81 -12.16
N LYS A 154 10.81 -3.50 -13.26
CA LYS A 154 10.59 -2.26 -14.03
C LYS A 154 9.19 -2.19 -14.65
N THR A 155 8.73 -3.29 -15.24
CA THR A 155 7.40 -3.37 -15.86
C THR A 155 6.31 -3.14 -14.81
N ARG A 156 6.45 -3.77 -13.64
CA ARG A 156 5.55 -3.60 -12.52
C ARG A 156 5.42 -2.14 -12.09
N VAL A 157 6.55 -1.47 -11.84
CA VAL A 157 6.58 -0.06 -11.41
C VAL A 157 5.91 0.86 -12.45
N VAL A 158 6.16 0.63 -13.73
CA VAL A 158 5.56 1.42 -14.82
C VAL A 158 4.05 1.21 -14.89
N ILE A 159 3.56 -0.03 -14.83
CA ILE A 159 2.13 -0.32 -14.95
C ILE A 159 1.35 0.17 -13.72
N GLU A 160 1.85 -0.09 -12.51
CA GLU A 160 1.24 0.41 -11.26
C GLU A 160 1.24 1.95 -11.22
N GLY A 161 2.35 2.58 -11.64
CA GLY A 161 2.46 4.04 -11.73
C GLY A 161 1.47 4.63 -12.74
N LEU A 162 1.33 4.02 -13.92
CA LEU A 162 0.38 4.45 -14.95
C LEU A 162 -1.06 4.36 -14.46
N MET A 163 -1.44 3.23 -13.86
CA MET A 163 -2.76 3.02 -13.27
C MET A 163 -3.10 4.10 -12.22
N GLN A 164 -2.17 4.36 -11.29
CA GLN A 164 -2.39 5.35 -10.25
C GLN A 164 -2.47 6.77 -10.82
N LEU A 165 -1.62 7.12 -11.78
CA LEU A 165 -1.64 8.43 -12.43
C LEU A 165 -2.96 8.67 -13.17
N VAL A 166 -3.43 7.68 -13.92
CA VAL A 166 -4.72 7.74 -14.63
C VAL A 166 -5.86 7.92 -13.65
N ARG A 167 -5.93 7.12 -12.57
CA ARG A 167 -6.97 7.25 -11.55
C ARG A 167 -6.99 8.63 -10.92
N SER A 168 -5.85 9.09 -10.38
CA SER A 168 -5.77 10.38 -9.68
C SER A 168 -6.08 11.56 -10.59
N THR A 169 -5.64 11.53 -11.85
CA THR A 169 -5.92 12.60 -12.82
C THR A 169 -7.39 12.63 -13.22
N LEU A 170 -8.00 11.46 -13.51
CA LEU A 170 -9.40 11.38 -13.88
C LEU A 170 -10.32 11.77 -12.72
N ILE A 171 -10.01 11.36 -11.49
CA ILE A 171 -10.79 11.74 -10.30
C ILE A 171 -10.77 13.26 -10.14
N ALA A 172 -9.60 13.90 -10.23
CA ALA A 172 -9.51 15.35 -10.16
C ALA A 172 -10.33 16.03 -11.26
N LEU A 173 -10.28 15.52 -12.51
CA LEU A 173 -11.06 16.06 -13.62
C LEU A 173 -12.58 15.94 -13.39
N VAL A 174 -13.06 14.75 -13.00
CA VAL A 174 -14.49 14.52 -12.76
C VAL A 174 -15.01 15.41 -11.65
N VAL A 175 -14.23 15.56 -10.58
CA VAL A 175 -14.58 16.40 -9.44
C VAL A 175 -14.62 17.89 -9.80
N MET A 176 -13.73 18.36 -10.69
CA MET A 176 -13.76 19.75 -11.17
C MET A 176 -14.94 20.04 -12.09
N VAL A 177 -15.35 19.07 -12.92
CA VAL A 177 -16.44 19.27 -13.91
C VAL A 177 -17.82 19.04 -13.30
N ALA A 178 -17.96 18.01 -12.45
CA ALA A 178 -19.24 17.54 -11.96
C ALA A 178 -19.14 17.07 -10.49
N PRO A 179 -18.98 18.01 -9.52
CA PRO A 179 -18.78 17.68 -8.11
C PRO A 179 -19.96 16.90 -7.49
N SER A 180 -21.19 17.09 -8.01
CA SER A 180 -22.39 16.36 -7.56
C SER A 180 -22.34 14.85 -7.84
N TYR A 181 -21.55 14.41 -8.85
CA TYR A 181 -21.39 13.00 -9.21
C TYR A 181 -20.06 12.42 -8.72
N ALA A 182 -19.36 13.09 -7.80
CA ALA A 182 -18.01 12.73 -7.37
C ALA A 182 -17.87 11.27 -6.89
N VAL A 183 -18.85 10.74 -6.15
CA VAL A 183 -18.79 9.38 -5.59
C VAL A 183 -18.84 8.31 -6.69
N ILE A 184 -19.81 8.40 -7.61
CA ILE A 184 -19.90 7.48 -8.76
C ILE A 184 -18.71 7.69 -9.68
N GLY A 185 -18.35 8.95 -9.94
CA GLY A 185 -17.19 9.34 -10.71
C GLY A 185 -15.91 8.69 -10.20
N TYR A 186 -15.70 8.70 -8.88
CA TYR A 186 -14.57 8.05 -8.23
C TYR A 186 -14.50 6.55 -8.53
N CYS A 187 -15.63 5.83 -8.43
CA CYS A 187 -15.70 4.40 -8.78
C CYS A 187 -15.48 4.14 -10.27
N CYS A 188 -16.04 4.96 -11.15
CA CYS A 188 -15.80 4.86 -12.60
C CYS A 188 -14.31 5.08 -12.94
N CYS A 189 -13.66 6.04 -12.31
CA CYS A 189 -12.23 6.28 -12.47
C CYS A 189 -11.40 5.08 -11.97
N HIS A 190 -11.80 4.46 -10.86
CA HIS A 190 -11.16 3.24 -10.36
C HIS A 190 -11.27 2.08 -11.36
N LEU A 191 -12.47 1.88 -11.93
CA LEU A 191 -12.72 0.88 -12.97
C LEU A 191 -11.88 1.14 -14.22
N ILE A 192 -11.83 2.38 -14.72
CA ILE A 192 -10.97 2.75 -15.86
C ILE A 192 -9.51 2.44 -15.55
N GLY A 193 -9.03 2.79 -14.34
CA GLY A 193 -7.68 2.47 -13.90
C GLY A 193 -7.41 0.95 -13.87
N SER A 194 -8.35 0.15 -13.37
CA SER A 194 -8.25 -1.32 -13.39
C SER A 194 -8.21 -1.86 -14.82
N CYS A 195 -9.01 -1.32 -15.74
CA CYS A 195 -8.95 -1.69 -17.15
C CYS A 195 -7.59 -1.38 -17.78
N VAL A 196 -7.01 -0.21 -17.48
CA VAL A 196 -5.67 0.18 -17.94
C VAL A 196 -4.61 -0.77 -17.39
N PHE A 197 -4.69 -1.11 -16.10
CA PHE A 197 -3.79 -2.07 -15.46
C PHE A 197 -3.83 -3.42 -16.16
N THR A 198 -5.03 -3.99 -16.30
CA THR A 198 -5.24 -5.30 -16.94
C THR A 198 -4.79 -5.29 -18.39
N ALA A 199 -5.21 -4.30 -19.18
CA ALA A 199 -4.80 -4.17 -20.58
C ALA A 199 -3.27 -4.07 -20.71
N SER A 200 -2.61 -3.32 -19.84
CA SER A 200 -1.15 -3.14 -19.88
C SER A 200 -0.40 -4.46 -19.70
N TYR A 201 -0.80 -5.29 -18.73
CA TYR A 201 -0.19 -6.61 -18.54
C TYR A 201 -0.39 -7.51 -19.75
N TYR A 202 -1.61 -7.60 -20.29
CA TYR A 202 -1.87 -8.44 -21.47
C TYR A 202 -1.12 -7.93 -22.71
N ILE A 203 -0.98 -6.61 -22.91
CA ILE A 203 -0.18 -6.04 -24.00
C ILE A 203 1.30 -6.37 -23.86
N VAL A 204 1.86 -6.26 -22.64
CA VAL A 204 3.27 -6.59 -22.38
C VAL A 204 3.52 -8.07 -22.62
N PHE A 205 2.67 -8.96 -22.09
CA PHE A 205 2.80 -10.40 -22.33
C PHE A 205 2.63 -10.76 -23.80
N TYR A 206 1.65 -10.17 -24.50
CA TYR A 206 1.48 -10.39 -25.94
C TYR A 206 2.73 -10.01 -26.73
N ARG A 207 3.34 -8.85 -26.42
CA ARG A 207 4.58 -8.41 -27.06
C ARG A 207 5.77 -9.31 -26.71
N ALA A 208 5.86 -9.75 -25.45
CA ALA A 208 6.93 -10.64 -24.99
C ALA A 208 6.85 -12.02 -25.69
N LEU A 209 5.65 -12.60 -25.84
CA LEU A 209 5.46 -13.88 -26.53
C LEU A 209 5.71 -13.77 -28.05
N ARG A 210 5.37 -12.63 -28.67
CA ARG A 210 5.59 -12.42 -30.10
C ARG A 210 7.05 -12.10 -30.44
N SER A 211 7.79 -11.52 -29.51
CA SER A 211 9.20 -11.19 -29.70
C SER A 211 10.05 -12.46 -29.65
N LYS A 212 10.71 -12.82 -30.74
CA LYS A 212 11.66 -13.95 -30.82
C LYS A 212 13.00 -13.66 -30.09
N THR A 213 12.97 -12.87 -29.01
CA THR A 213 14.15 -12.55 -28.19
C THR A 213 14.38 -13.69 -27.19
N ASP A 214 15.60 -13.92 -26.69
CA ASP A 214 15.89 -15.00 -25.73
C ASP A 214 15.03 -14.97 -24.45
N ALA A 215 14.42 -13.83 -24.10
CA ALA A 215 13.44 -13.72 -23.03
C ALA A 215 12.16 -14.57 -23.26
N SER A 216 11.74 -14.81 -24.51
CA SER A 216 10.57 -15.66 -24.80
C SER A 216 10.85 -17.16 -24.65
N LYS A 217 12.13 -17.56 -24.66
CA LYS A 217 12.54 -18.95 -24.39
C LYS A 217 12.55 -19.29 -22.90
N GLN A 218 12.57 -18.28 -22.02
CA GLN A 218 12.57 -18.46 -20.55
C GLN A 218 11.17 -18.33 -19.94
N LEU A 219 10.16 -17.93 -20.73
CA LEU A 219 8.79 -17.82 -20.25
C LEU A 219 8.19 -19.22 -20.02
N PRO A 220 7.54 -19.45 -18.88
CA PRO A 220 6.89 -20.73 -18.57
C PRO A 220 5.62 -20.99 -19.39
N VAL A 221 5.16 -19.99 -20.16
CA VAL A 221 3.95 -20.06 -21.00
C VAL A 221 4.30 -19.76 -22.45
N SER A 222 3.94 -20.69 -23.34
CA SER A 222 4.18 -20.59 -24.80
C SER A 222 3.03 -19.90 -25.52
N ASN A 223 1.82 -19.88 -24.95
CA ASN A 223 0.62 -19.37 -25.58
C ASN A 223 -0.24 -18.55 -24.60
N MET A 224 -0.92 -17.51 -25.09
CA MET A 224 -1.86 -16.71 -24.27
C MET A 224 -3.01 -17.55 -23.69
N ARG A 225 -3.35 -18.69 -24.30
CA ARG A 225 -4.38 -19.62 -23.79
C ARG A 225 -3.96 -20.30 -22.47
N GLN A 226 -2.67 -20.44 -22.22
CA GLN A 226 -2.14 -21.01 -20.97
C GLN A 226 -2.22 -20.02 -19.79
N LEU A 227 -2.62 -18.76 -20.06
CA LEU A 227 -2.95 -17.79 -19.00
C LEU A 227 -4.35 -18.00 -18.41
N PHE A 228 -5.15 -18.89 -19.00
CA PHE A 228 -6.50 -19.19 -18.55
C PHE A 228 -6.55 -20.55 -17.86
N PRO A 229 -7.53 -20.79 -16.97
CA PRO A 229 -7.61 -22.04 -16.24
C PRO A 229 -7.78 -23.21 -17.22
N SER A 230 -7.02 -24.28 -16.98
CA SER A 230 -7.08 -25.51 -17.76
C SER A 230 -7.88 -26.56 -17.00
N PHE A 231 -8.89 -27.10 -17.67
CA PHE A 231 -9.70 -28.22 -17.17
C PHE A 231 -9.15 -29.53 -17.75
N SER A 232 -7.89 -29.83 -17.45
CA SER A 232 -7.24 -31.07 -17.86
C SER A 232 -7.63 -32.21 -16.89
N GLY A 233 -8.83 -32.79 -17.08
CA GLY A 233 -9.28 -33.97 -16.33
C GLY A 233 -10.78 -34.30 -16.43
N ARG A 234 -11.18 -35.50 -15.98
CA ARG A 234 -12.59 -35.97 -15.87
C ARG A 234 -13.36 -35.36 -14.68
N SER A 235 -12.76 -34.43 -13.94
CA SER A 235 -13.39 -33.79 -12.78
C SER A 235 -13.90 -32.40 -13.13
N TYR A 236 -15.04 -32.01 -12.56
CA TYR A 236 -15.63 -30.67 -12.74
C TYR A 236 -14.79 -29.55 -12.08
N LEU A 237 -13.84 -29.90 -11.21
CA LEU A 237 -12.95 -28.95 -10.55
C LEU A 237 -11.55 -28.98 -11.18
N PRO A 238 -10.94 -27.82 -11.48
CA PRO A 238 -9.59 -27.75 -12.03
C PRO A 238 -8.58 -28.30 -11.01
N PRO A 239 -7.59 -29.11 -11.45
CA PRO A 239 -6.59 -29.66 -10.53
C PRO A 239 -5.71 -28.53 -9.98
N ILE A 240 -5.65 -28.43 -8.65
CA ILE A 240 -4.82 -27.49 -7.90
C ILE A 240 -3.62 -28.23 -7.31
N ASP A 241 -2.47 -27.56 -7.23
CA ASP A 241 -1.31 -28.11 -6.53
C ASP A 241 -1.59 -28.15 -5.02
N HIS A 242 -1.58 -29.35 -4.43
CA HIS A 242 -1.94 -29.54 -3.04
C HIS A 242 -0.93 -28.88 -2.08
N GLU A 243 0.37 -28.91 -2.39
CA GLU A 243 1.38 -28.28 -1.54
C GLU A 243 1.19 -26.77 -1.52
N LEU A 244 1.04 -26.16 -2.69
CA LEU A 244 0.81 -24.72 -2.81
C LEU A 244 -0.56 -24.30 -2.24
N GLY A 245 -1.58 -25.16 -2.32
CA GLY A 245 -2.89 -24.93 -1.70
C GLY A 245 -2.83 -24.87 -0.18
N VAL A 246 -2.06 -25.75 0.46
CA VAL A 246 -1.83 -25.71 1.92
C VAL A 246 -1.10 -24.42 2.32
N VAL A 247 -0.10 -24.01 1.54
CA VAL A 247 0.63 -22.76 1.75
C VAL A 247 -0.31 -21.55 1.59
N ALA A 248 -1.15 -21.53 0.54
CA ALA A 248 -2.13 -20.48 0.31
C ALA A 248 -3.12 -20.35 1.48
N ARG A 249 -3.58 -21.48 2.05
CA ARG A 249 -4.45 -21.48 3.23
C ARG A 249 -3.78 -20.81 4.44
N GLY A 250 -2.51 -21.09 4.68
CA GLY A 250 -1.74 -20.45 5.76
C GLY A 250 -1.66 -18.93 5.57
N PHE A 251 -1.32 -18.48 4.36
CA PHE A 251 -1.29 -17.05 4.04
C PHE A 251 -2.67 -16.39 4.09
N TYR A 252 -3.74 -17.11 3.79
CA TYR A 252 -5.10 -16.58 3.84
C TYR A 252 -5.51 -16.17 5.26
N VAL A 253 -5.22 -17.01 6.25
CA VAL A 253 -5.44 -16.67 7.67
C VAL A 253 -4.59 -15.47 8.08
N GLN A 254 -3.35 -15.40 7.61
CA GLN A 254 -2.48 -14.25 7.87
C GLN A 254 -3.01 -12.96 7.25
N CYS A 255 -3.68 -13.03 6.10
CA CYS A 255 -4.28 -11.85 5.46
C CYS A 255 -5.40 -11.25 6.30
N TRP A 256 -6.25 -12.07 6.92
CA TRP A 256 -7.29 -11.59 7.85
C TRP A 256 -6.70 -10.89 9.08
N LEU A 257 -5.69 -11.50 9.68
CA LEU A 257 -4.99 -10.89 10.82
C LEU A 257 -4.35 -9.57 10.40
N LYS A 258 -3.70 -9.54 9.23
CA LYS A 258 -3.08 -8.33 8.70
C LYS A 258 -4.13 -7.23 8.49
N GLU A 259 -5.25 -7.55 7.85
CA GLU A 259 -6.33 -6.59 7.58
C GLU A 259 -6.86 -5.96 8.88
N LEU A 260 -7.11 -6.78 9.90
CA LEU A 260 -7.56 -6.29 11.20
C LEU A 260 -6.52 -5.37 11.86
N LEU A 261 -5.24 -5.73 11.78
CA LEU A 261 -4.16 -4.95 12.38
C LEU A 261 -3.85 -3.64 11.64
N THR A 262 -4.03 -3.60 10.31
CA THR A 262 -3.68 -2.44 9.50
C THR A 262 -4.84 -1.50 9.25
N GLU A 263 -6.03 -2.04 9.01
CA GLU A 263 -7.22 -1.27 8.63
C GLU A 263 -8.31 -1.30 9.73
N GLY A 264 -8.02 -1.92 10.88
CA GLY A 264 -8.97 -2.06 11.99
C GLY A 264 -9.53 -0.73 12.49
N GLU A 265 -8.72 0.34 12.52
CA GLU A 265 -9.20 1.68 12.87
C GLU A 265 -10.31 2.15 11.92
N TRP A 266 -10.18 1.89 10.62
CA TRP A 266 -11.16 2.30 9.61
C TRP A 266 -12.42 1.45 9.68
N PHE A 267 -12.29 0.15 9.98
CA PHE A 267 -13.45 -0.69 10.26
C PHE A 267 -14.21 -0.18 11.48
N LEU A 268 -13.53 0.13 12.58
CA LEU A 268 -14.16 0.66 13.79
C LEU A 268 -14.87 1.99 13.52
N MET A 269 -14.22 2.93 12.82
CA MET A 269 -14.82 4.23 12.48
C MET A 269 -16.04 4.13 11.56
N ASN A 270 -16.16 3.06 10.77
CA ASN A 270 -17.26 2.89 9.82
C ASN A 270 -18.40 1.99 10.33
N LEU A 271 -18.09 1.01 11.18
CA LEU A 271 -19.07 0.10 11.77
C LEU A 271 -19.71 0.68 13.03
N LEU A 272 -18.95 1.45 13.82
CA LEU A 272 -19.44 2.08 15.02
C LEU A 272 -19.79 3.55 14.72
N PRO A 273 -20.96 4.06 15.15
CA PRO A 273 -21.35 5.45 14.95
C PRO A 273 -20.62 6.39 15.93
N LEU A 274 -19.31 6.22 16.09
CA LEU A 274 -18.45 7.01 16.99
C LEU A 274 -17.96 8.31 16.33
N VAL A 275 -17.77 8.30 15.00
CA VAL A 275 -17.10 9.38 14.26
C VAL A 275 -17.89 9.75 13.00
N THR A 276 -18.17 11.03 12.80
CA THR A 276 -18.92 11.52 11.62
C THR A 276 -18.08 11.43 10.34
N LEU A 277 -18.73 11.37 9.17
CA LEU A 277 -18.04 11.34 7.88
C LEU A 277 -17.08 12.53 7.68
N THR A 278 -17.49 13.72 8.12
CA THR A 278 -16.65 14.92 8.05
C THR A 278 -15.39 14.78 8.90
N GLN A 279 -15.51 14.20 10.10
CA GLN A 279 -14.37 13.91 10.98
C GLN A 279 -13.47 12.82 10.38
N GLN A 280 -14.03 11.76 9.79
CA GLN A 280 -13.25 10.72 9.10
C GLN A 280 -12.46 11.28 7.92
N GLY A 281 -13.09 12.12 7.10
CA GLY A 281 -12.43 12.77 5.97
C GLY A 281 -11.33 13.72 6.42
N THR A 282 -11.59 14.52 7.44
CA THR A 282 -10.60 15.40 8.06
C THR A 282 -9.43 14.59 8.62
N TYR A 283 -9.71 13.49 9.33
CA TYR A 283 -8.69 12.60 9.86
C TYR A 283 -7.84 11.99 8.76
N GLN A 284 -8.46 11.47 7.69
CA GLN A 284 -7.73 10.89 6.56
C GLN A 284 -6.83 11.90 5.85
N VAL A 285 -7.31 13.13 5.63
CA VAL A 285 -6.52 14.18 4.98
C VAL A 285 -5.33 14.57 5.85
N VAL A 286 -5.57 14.85 7.14
CA VAL A 286 -4.53 15.30 8.07
C VAL A 286 -3.52 14.20 8.36
N SER A 287 -3.96 12.95 8.54
CA SER A 287 -3.07 11.79 8.73
C SER A 287 -2.16 11.58 7.52
N ASN A 288 -2.71 11.65 6.30
CA ASN A 288 -1.90 11.54 5.08
C ASN A 288 -0.91 12.71 4.90
N LEU A 289 -1.32 13.93 5.27
CA LEU A 289 -0.48 15.12 5.22
C LEU A 289 0.65 15.06 6.26
N GLY A 290 0.33 14.68 7.50
CA GLY A 290 1.31 14.50 8.58
C GLY A 290 2.32 13.39 8.28
N ALA A 291 1.84 12.24 7.79
CA ALA A 291 2.70 11.11 7.46
C ALA A 291 3.66 11.35 6.28
N LEU A 292 3.44 12.40 5.47
CA LEU A 292 4.29 12.71 4.33
C LEU A 292 5.74 12.99 4.77
N GLY A 293 5.92 13.77 5.85
CA GLY A 293 7.25 14.09 6.40
C GLY A 293 8.01 12.83 6.83
N ALA A 294 7.36 11.96 7.61
CA ALA A 294 7.94 10.68 8.03
C ALA A 294 8.29 9.77 6.84
N ARG A 295 7.40 9.68 5.84
CA ARG A 295 7.58 8.81 4.67
C ARG A 295 8.73 9.27 3.77
N LEU A 296 8.93 10.57 3.61
CA LEU A 296 9.95 11.12 2.71
C LEU A 296 11.33 11.18 3.39
N VAL A 297 11.36 11.60 4.67
CA VAL A 297 12.61 11.89 5.38
C VAL A 297 13.00 10.74 6.30
N PHE A 298 12.17 10.41 7.30
CA PHE A 298 12.55 9.46 8.36
C PHE A 298 12.78 8.06 7.81
N ARG A 299 11.85 7.54 6.99
CA ARG A 299 11.97 6.18 6.43
C ARG A 299 13.27 5.96 5.63
N SER A 300 13.70 6.97 4.87
CA SER A 300 14.94 6.93 4.10
C SER A 300 16.16 6.87 5.03
N ILE A 301 16.14 7.66 6.09
CA ILE A 301 17.22 7.72 7.10
C ILE A 301 17.25 6.43 7.92
N GLU A 302 16.11 5.91 8.37
CA GLU A 302 15.99 4.64 9.10
C GLU A 302 16.58 3.47 8.31
N THR A 303 16.28 3.40 7.01
CA THR A 303 16.81 2.36 6.13
C THR A 303 18.33 2.45 5.98
N ALA A 304 18.88 3.66 5.90
CA ALA A 304 20.31 3.89 5.86
C ALA A 304 20.98 3.57 7.20
N ALA A 305 20.36 3.98 8.31
CA ALA A 305 20.84 3.75 9.67
C ALA A 305 20.89 2.25 9.99
N TYR A 306 19.84 1.50 9.67
CA TYR A 306 19.80 0.04 9.83
C TYR A 306 20.97 -0.63 9.11
N LYS A 307 21.23 -0.25 7.84
CA LYS A 307 22.35 -0.81 7.06
C LYS A 307 23.69 -0.51 7.69
N PHE A 308 23.89 0.71 8.18
CA PHE A 308 25.12 1.09 8.88
C PHE A 308 25.31 0.25 10.15
N PHE A 309 24.31 0.18 11.03
CA PHE A 309 24.40 -0.60 12.26
C PHE A 309 24.64 -2.10 12.00
N ALA A 310 23.96 -2.67 11.00
CA ALA A 310 24.09 -4.09 10.65
C ALA A 310 25.47 -4.46 10.07
N GLN A 311 26.21 -3.48 9.53
CA GLN A 311 27.57 -3.69 9.01
C GLN A 311 28.65 -3.43 10.08
N THR A 312 28.38 -2.50 11.00
CA THR A 312 29.35 -2.10 12.03
C THR A 312 29.33 -3.02 13.25
N LEU A 313 28.15 -3.51 13.64
CA LEU A 313 27.93 -4.33 14.84
C LEU A 313 27.67 -5.80 14.49
N VAL A 314 28.13 -6.69 15.37
CA VAL A 314 27.87 -8.13 15.24
C VAL A 314 26.55 -8.47 15.94
N ARG A 315 25.64 -9.11 15.20
CA ARG A 315 24.32 -9.49 15.70
C ARG A 315 24.41 -10.57 16.78
N GLY A 316 23.70 -10.37 17.88
CA GLY A 316 23.58 -11.37 18.95
C GLY A 316 24.80 -11.53 19.87
N GLU A 317 25.86 -10.76 19.67
CA GLU A 317 27.00 -10.72 20.58
C GLU A 317 26.91 -9.55 21.57
N PRO A 318 27.31 -9.74 22.85
CA PRO A 318 27.31 -8.66 23.83
C PRO A 318 28.30 -7.56 23.42
N LEU A 319 27.94 -6.29 23.67
CA LEU A 319 28.78 -5.14 23.30
C LEU A 319 30.20 -5.19 23.89
N SER A 320 30.39 -5.86 25.02
CA SER A 320 31.68 -6.03 25.69
C SER A 320 32.65 -6.98 24.96
N SER A 321 32.15 -7.90 24.14
CA SER A 321 32.99 -8.83 23.36
C SER A 321 33.39 -8.29 21.99
N GLN A 322 32.80 -7.17 21.56
CA GLN A 322 33.02 -6.59 20.24
C GLN A 322 34.18 -5.58 20.25
N HIS A 323 34.74 -5.28 19.08
CA HIS A 323 35.76 -4.25 18.93
C HIS A 323 35.25 -2.89 19.41
N GLN A 324 35.81 -2.38 20.51
CA GLN A 324 35.35 -1.15 21.14
C GLN A 324 35.39 0.09 20.21
N GLY A 325 36.30 0.13 19.24
CA GLY A 325 36.32 1.18 18.22
C GLY A 325 35.04 1.23 17.37
N ARG A 326 34.54 0.07 16.91
CA ARG A 326 33.30 -0.02 16.12
C ARG A 326 32.06 0.27 16.96
N VAL A 327 32.06 -0.17 18.22
CA VAL A 327 30.97 0.13 19.17
C VAL A 327 30.90 1.63 19.42
N ARG A 328 32.04 2.29 19.62
CA ARG A 328 32.11 3.75 19.78
C ARG A 328 31.63 4.48 18.54
N GLU A 329 32.07 4.08 17.36
CA GLU A 329 31.63 4.65 16.09
C GLU A 329 30.10 4.52 15.91
N ALA A 330 29.55 3.34 16.21
CA ALA A 330 28.10 3.12 16.19
C ALA A 330 27.35 3.98 17.20
N ALA A 331 27.89 4.17 18.41
CA ALA A 331 27.30 5.02 19.43
C ALA A 331 27.34 6.51 19.07
N GLU A 332 28.46 7.00 18.53
CA GLU A 332 28.61 8.37 18.06
C GLU A 332 27.66 8.65 16.87
N PHE A 333 27.53 7.70 15.94
CA PHE A 333 26.56 7.80 14.85
C PHE A 333 25.11 7.79 15.33
N LEU A 334 24.75 6.89 16.26
CA LEU A 334 23.41 6.85 16.86
C LEU A 334 23.08 8.15 17.59
N TRP A 335 24.02 8.68 18.38
CA TRP A 335 23.84 9.95 19.08
C TRP A 335 23.67 11.12 18.10
N GLY A 336 24.49 11.17 17.04
CA GLY A 336 24.38 12.17 15.98
C GLY A 336 23.02 12.12 15.29
N LEU A 337 22.53 10.93 14.93
CA LEU A 337 21.22 10.73 14.33
C LEU A 337 20.08 11.13 15.27
N LEU A 338 20.08 10.67 16.52
CA LEU A 338 19.05 11.01 17.50
C LEU A 338 18.99 12.52 17.72
N ARG A 339 20.15 13.18 17.88
CA ARG A 339 20.23 14.63 18.02
C ARG A 339 19.71 15.34 16.78
N GLY A 340 20.17 14.96 15.59
CA GLY A 340 19.77 15.60 14.33
C GLY A 340 18.27 15.47 14.06
N LEU A 341 17.71 14.28 14.22
CA LEU A 341 16.29 14.01 13.99
C LEU A 341 15.39 14.61 15.09
N SER A 342 15.86 14.68 16.33
CA SER A 342 15.15 15.42 17.38
C SER A 342 15.08 16.91 17.07
N LEU A 343 16.19 17.53 16.65
CA LEU A 343 16.20 18.95 16.26
C LEU A 343 15.29 19.21 15.06
N LEU A 344 15.33 18.34 14.04
CA LEU A 344 14.46 18.45 12.88
C LEU A 344 12.98 18.30 13.25
N SER A 345 12.63 17.29 14.03
CA SER A 345 11.24 17.05 14.44
C SER A 345 10.71 18.13 15.40
N LEU A 346 11.54 18.68 16.29
CA LEU A 346 11.18 19.84 17.12
C LEU A 346 10.98 21.11 16.29
N THR A 347 11.75 21.29 15.23
CA THR A 347 11.53 22.36 14.24
C THR A 347 10.16 22.15 13.56
N ILE A 348 9.87 20.94 13.10
CA ILE A 348 8.54 20.61 12.54
C ILE A 348 7.43 20.84 13.58
N LEU A 349 7.65 20.53 14.85
CA LEU A 349 6.67 20.77 15.92
C LEU A 349 6.40 22.25 16.12
N THR A 350 7.44 23.07 16.30
CA THR A 350 7.30 24.51 16.60
C THR A 350 6.65 25.27 15.44
N PHE A 351 7.15 25.07 14.22
CA PHE A 351 6.61 25.71 13.03
C PHE A 351 5.28 25.08 12.60
N GLY A 352 5.19 23.76 12.58
CA GLY A 352 3.97 23.04 12.21
C GLY A 352 2.81 23.35 13.14
N TRP A 353 3.04 23.45 14.46
CA TRP A 353 1.98 23.81 15.42
C TRP A 353 1.39 25.19 15.15
N SER A 354 2.28 26.15 14.85
CA SER A 354 1.92 27.56 14.61
C SER A 354 1.21 27.73 13.27
N TYR A 355 1.73 27.11 12.21
CA TYR A 355 1.21 27.25 10.84
C TYR A 355 0.17 26.19 10.43
N SER A 356 -0.23 25.28 11.34
CA SER A 356 -1.21 24.23 11.07
C SER A 356 -2.50 24.76 10.45
N HIS A 357 -3.06 25.84 11.02
CA HIS A 357 -4.30 26.42 10.52
C HIS A 357 -4.14 26.96 9.09
N THR A 358 -3.09 27.76 8.85
CA THR A 358 -2.78 28.35 7.54
C THR A 358 -2.54 27.27 6.48
N LEU A 359 -1.80 26.21 6.83
CA LEU A 359 -1.53 25.10 5.92
C LEU A 359 -2.82 24.38 5.50
N LEU A 360 -3.70 24.08 6.46
CA LEU A 360 -4.99 23.44 6.16
C LEU A 360 -5.94 24.37 5.38
N GLN A 361 -5.93 25.66 5.69
CA GLN A 361 -6.70 26.67 4.96
C GLN A 361 -6.28 26.73 3.49
N LEU A 362 -4.96 26.68 3.22
CA LEU A 362 -4.41 26.64 1.87
C LEU A 362 -4.79 25.33 1.16
N TYR A 363 -4.66 24.20 1.87
CA TYR A 363 -4.83 22.86 1.29
C TYR A 363 -6.29 22.49 1.01
N GLY A 364 -7.19 22.69 1.96
CA GLY A 364 -8.59 22.22 1.89
C GLY A 364 -9.64 23.26 2.26
N GLY A 365 -9.25 24.50 2.52
CA GLY A 365 -10.19 25.58 2.82
C GLY A 365 -10.65 25.65 4.28
N SER A 366 -11.68 26.47 4.53
CA SER A 366 -12.17 26.82 5.88
C SER A 366 -12.77 25.65 6.64
N GLU A 367 -13.45 24.73 5.94
CA GLU A 367 -14.03 23.54 6.58
C GLU A 367 -12.93 22.63 7.16
N LEU A 368 -11.87 22.39 6.37
CA LEU A 368 -10.76 21.56 6.79
C LEU A 368 -9.93 22.22 7.89
N SER A 369 -9.70 23.53 7.81
CA SER A 369 -8.91 24.24 8.82
C SER A 369 -9.62 24.33 10.17
N ALA A 370 -10.95 24.49 10.17
CA ALA A 370 -11.75 24.53 11.40
C ALA A 370 -11.68 23.20 12.17
N ALA A 371 -11.88 22.07 11.48
CA ALA A 371 -11.90 20.75 12.13
C ALA A 371 -10.50 20.12 12.29
N GLY A 372 -9.58 20.38 11.36
CA GLY A 372 -8.31 19.65 11.26
C GLY A 372 -7.13 20.27 12.02
N THR A 373 -7.22 21.53 12.46
CA THR A 373 -6.06 22.23 13.08
C THR A 373 -5.54 21.52 14.32
N GLY A 374 -6.44 21.08 15.22
CA GLY A 374 -6.05 20.34 16.43
C GLY A 374 -5.39 19.01 16.10
N LEU A 375 -5.88 18.31 15.08
CA LEU A 375 -5.35 17.03 14.66
C LEU A 375 -3.97 17.17 14.00
N LEU A 376 -3.75 18.20 13.18
CA LEU A 376 -2.45 18.44 12.55
C LEU A 376 -1.39 18.81 13.60
N ARG A 377 -1.78 19.59 14.62
CA ARG A 377 -0.94 19.88 15.79
C ARG A 377 -0.54 18.61 16.55
N ALA A 378 -1.49 17.69 16.78
CA ALA A 378 -1.20 16.39 17.38
C ALA A 378 -0.29 15.54 16.48
N GLN A 379 -0.47 15.58 15.16
CA GLN A 379 0.43 14.91 14.21
C GLN A 379 1.85 15.48 14.25
N CYS A 380 2.02 16.80 14.39
CA CYS A 380 3.32 17.41 14.58
C CYS A 380 4.01 16.92 15.87
N LEU A 381 3.26 16.70 16.95
CA LEU A 381 3.79 16.07 18.17
C LEU A 381 4.19 14.61 17.91
N LEU A 382 3.34 13.86 17.21
CA LEU A 382 3.61 12.47 16.85
C LEU A 382 4.89 12.31 16.01
N MET A 383 5.22 13.28 15.15
CA MET A 383 6.48 13.27 14.38
C MET A 383 7.72 13.22 15.27
N VAL A 384 7.71 13.84 16.45
CA VAL A 384 8.83 13.77 17.40
C VAL A 384 9.00 12.36 17.94
N LEU A 385 7.88 11.72 18.32
CA LEU A 385 7.89 10.34 18.81
C LEU A 385 8.33 9.36 17.72
N LEU A 386 7.84 9.55 16.48
CA LEU A 386 8.21 8.72 15.33
C LEU A 386 9.69 8.85 14.98
N ALA A 387 10.24 10.06 15.01
CA ALA A 387 11.65 10.31 14.73
C ALA A 387 12.58 9.57 15.71
N LEU A 388 12.22 9.56 17.01
CA LEU A 388 12.96 8.82 18.03
C LEU A 388 12.76 7.32 17.87
N ASN A 389 11.51 6.88 17.75
CA ASN A 389 11.17 5.46 17.62
C ASN A 389 11.90 4.83 16.43
N GLY A 390 11.79 5.39 15.23
CA GLY A 390 12.36 4.82 14.01
C GLY A 390 13.88 4.60 14.07
N VAL A 391 14.64 5.55 14.64
CA VAL A 391 16.10 5.41 14.78
C VAL A 391 16.45 4.33 15.81
N THR A 392 15.77 4.33 16.95
CA THR A 392 16.02 3.32 17.99
C THR A 392 15.65 1.93 17.50
N GLU A 393 14.56 1.80 16.74
CA GLU A 393 14.09 0.56 16.13
C GLU A 393 15.07 0.06 15.05
N ALA A 394 15.61 0.96 14.22
CA ALA A 394 16.65 0.61 13.25
C ALA A 394 17.92 0.06 13.92
N TYR A 395 18.34 0.65 15.05
CA TYR A 395 19.46 0.15 15.84
C TYR A 395 19.15 -1.19 16.50
N THR A 396 18.02 -1.31 17.20
CA THR A 396 17.66 -2.54 17.92
C THR A 396 17.49 -3.71 16.96
N PHE A 397 16.86 -3.53 15.80
CA PHE A 397 16.74 -4.60 14.82
C PHE A 397 18.07 -5.04 14.20
N ALA A 398 19.04 -4.13 14.07
CA ALA A 398 20.36 -4.49 13.59
C ALA A 398 21.09 -5.40 14.59
N VAL A 399 20.94 -5.15 15.90
CA VAL A 399 21.70 -5.83 16.96
C VAL A 399 20.99 -7.07 17.52
N MET A 400 19.66 -7.09 17.56
CA MET A 400 18.86 -8.15 18.19
C MET A 400 19.15 -9.56 17.66
N SER A 401 19.23 -10.53 18.58
CA SER A 401 19.32 -11.95 18.23
C SER A 401 17.99 -12.51 17.69
N HIS A 402 18.02 -13.68 17.05
CA HIS A 402 16.79 -14.34 16.54
C HIS A 402 15.73 -14.54 17.63
N HIS A 403 16.13 -14.94 18.84
CA HIS A 403 15.20 -15.13 19.96
C HIS A 403 14.59 -13.81 20.44
N GLN A 404 15.38 -12.74 20.51
CA GLN A 404 14.90 -11.41 20.88
C GLN A 404 13.94 -10.84 19.85
N LEU A 405 14.25 -11.06 18.56
CA LEU A 405 13.40 -10.65 17.44
C LEU A 405 12.01 -11.30 17.54
N HIS A 406 11.93 -12.61 17.80
CA HIS A 406 10.65 -13.30 17.98
C HIS A 406 9.86 -12.76 19.17
N ARG A 407 10.51 -12.54 20.32
CA ARG A 407 9.86 -11.96 21.50
C ARG A 407 9.33 -10.55 21.23
N HIS A 408 10.11 -9.72 20.53
CA HIS A 408 9.70 -8.37 20.14
C HIS A 408 8.49 -8.40 19.20
N SER A 409 8.49 -9.25 18.18
CA SER A 409 7.35 -9.44 17.28
C SER A 409 6.08 -9.90 18.02
N SER A 410 6.20 -10.82 18.98
CA SER A 410 5.05 -11.22 19.80
C SER A 410 4.52 -10.07 20.66
N LEU A 411 5.40 -9.25 21.25
CA LEU A 411 5.01 -8.07 22.02
C LEU A 411 4.28 -7.05 21.14
N LEU A 412 4.78 -6.79 19.93
CA LEU A 412 4.13 -5.89 18.97
C LEU A 412 2.70 -6.33 18.66
N VAL A 413 2.47 -7.63 18.44
CA VAL A 413 1.11 -8.15 18.22
C VAL A 413 0.20 -7.87 19.42
N VAL A 414 0.68 -8.09 20.65
CA VAL A 414 -0.09 -7.79 21.86
C VAL A 414 -0.40 -6.29 21.96
N CYS A 415 0.59 -5.43 21.73
CA CYS A 415 0.38 -3.98 21.74
C CYS A 415 -0.62 -3.53 20.67
N SER A 416 -0.58 -4.10 19.47
CA SER A 416 -1.56 -3.79 18.41
C SER A 416 -2.97 -4.26 18.78
N VAL A 417 -3.11 -5.41 19.43
CA VAL A 417 -4.42 -5.89 19.92
C VAL A 417 -4.94 -5.02 21.07
N CYS A 418 -4.08 -4.47 21.93
CA CYS A 418 -4.50 -3.53 22.97
C CYS A 418 -4.83 -2.13 22.44
N TYR A 419 -4.28 -1.74 21.28
CA TYR A 419 -4.55 -0.46 20.64
C TYR A 419 -5.91 -0.44 19.94
N LEU A 420 -6.26 -1.56 19.28
CA LEU A 420 -7.58 -1.80 18.67
C LEU A 420 -8.65 -1.99 19.74
#